data_AF-A0A821PFV1-F1
#
_entry.id   AF-A0A821PFV1-F1
#
_cell.length_a   1.000
_cell.length_b   1.000
_cell.length_c   1.000
_cell.angle_alpha   90.00
_cell.angle_beta   90.00
_cell.angle_gamma   90.00
#
_symmetry.space_group_name_H-M   'P 1'
#
loop_
_entity.id
_entity.type
_entity.pdbx_description
1 polymer ?
#
loop_
_entity_poly.entity_id
_entity_poly.type
_entity_poly.pdbx_seq_one_letter_code
_entity_poly.pdbx_strand_id
1 'polypeptide(L)'
;MLNTLNIHRSIINKLFQNKINLDITKKQQQRLNVLELTSDYWYIIELLIKILKLFYRATKAISGSDYPTIGIKLFIFRHLEKDFLSSISPTDDPLFNN
;
A
#
# COMPACT_ATOMS: atom_id res chain seq x y z
N MET A 1 1.52 -9.16 -4.93
CA MET A 1 1.49 -8.24 -6.08
C MET A 1 2.26 -6.95 -5.84
N LEU A 2 1.88 -6.08 -4.89
CA LEU A 2 2.61 -4.84 -4.56
C LEU A 2 4.06 -5.05 -4.12
N ASN A 3 4.33 -6.03 -3.26
CA ASN A 3 5.70 -6.40 -2.88
C ASN A 3 6.53 -6.82 -4.10
N THR A 4 5.93 -7.58 -5.03
CA THR A 4 6.61 -8.05 -6.25
C THR A 4 7.00 -6.87 -7.13
N LEU A 5 6.09 -5.91 -7.32
CA LEU A 5 6.38 -4.66 -8.03
C LEU A 5 7.53 -3.87 -7.39
N ASN A 6 7.53 -3.75 -6.06
CA ASN A 6 8.59 -3.03 -5.35
C ASN A 6 9.96 -3.73 -5.46
N ILE A 7 10.00 -5.07 -5.41
CA ILE A 7 11.23 -5.85 -5.60
C ILE A 7 11.84 -5.61 -6.98
N HIS A 8 11.02 -5.51 -8.02
CA HIS A 8 11.47 -5.34 -9.40
C HIS A 8 11.67 -3.88 -9.79
N ARG A 9 11.48 -2.93 -8.86
CA ARG A 9 11.61 -1.48 -9.10
C ARG A 9 12.95 -1.12 -9.75
N SER A 10 14.05 -1.71 -9.29
CA SER A 10 15.39 -1.40 -9.85
C SER A 10 15.53 -1.85 -11.31
N ILE A 11 14.95 -2.99 -11.66
CA ILE A 11 14.96 -3.54 -13.02
C ILE A 11 14.06 -2.67 -13.91
N ILE A 12 12.86 -2.34 -13.43
CA ILE A 12 11.91 -1.48 -14.14
C ILE A 12 12.52 -0.10 -14.41
N ASN A 13 13.16 0.52 -13.41
CA ASN A 13 13.82 1.81 -13.58
C ASN A 13 14.99 1.75 -14.57
N LYS A 14 15.80 0.68 -14.54
CA LYS A 14 16.86 0.47 -15.54
C LYS A 14 16.30 0.32 -16.96
N LEU A 15 15.14 -0.33 -17.09
CA LEU A 15 14.45 -0.52 -18.36
C LEU A 15 13.96 0.82 -18.94
N PHE A 16 13.43 1.70 -18.08
CA PHE A 16 13.00 3.05 -18.48
C PHE A 16 14.17 4.00 -18.76
N GLN A 17 15.28 3.89 -18.04
CA GLN A 17 16.52 4.65 -18.32
C GLN A 17 17.12 4.27 -19.69
N ASN A 18 17.04 3.00 -20.07
CA ASN A 18 17.58 2.48 -21.34
C ASN A 18 16.59 2.52 -22.51
N LYS A 19 15.41 3.15 -22.37
CA LYS A 19 14.35 3.14 -23.40
C LYS A 19 14.72 3.78 -24.73
N ILE A 20 15.76 4.63 -24.74
CA ILE A 20 16.28 5.30 -25.93
C ILE A 20 17.16 4.36 -26.77
N ASN A 21 17.77 3.36 -26.13
CA ASN A 21 18.66 2.38 -26.77
C ASN A 21 17.94 1.09 -27.16
N LEU A 22 16.65 0.97 -26.82
CA LEU A 22 15.79 -0.11 -27.29
C LEU A 22 15.32 0.27 -28.69
N ASP A 23 15.59 -0.59 -29.67
CA ASP A 23 15.13 -0.42 -31.06
C ASP A 23 13.62 -0.74 -31.14
N ILE A 24 12.80 0.08 -30.47
CA ILE A 24 11.36 -0.11 -30.30
C ILE A 24 10.57 0.85 -31.18
N THR A 25 9.45 0.36 -31.71
CA THR A 25 8.55 1.16 -32.54
C THR A 25 7.92 2.29 -31.71
N LYS A 26 7.69 3.46 -32.31
CA LYS A 26 7.01 4.62 -31.66
C LYS A 26 5.74 4.24 -30.88
N LYS A 27 4.94 3.30 -31.41
CA LYS A 27 3.71 2.79 -30.75
C LYS A 27 4.00 2.02 -29.45
N GLN A 28 5.10 1.26 -29.40
CA GLN A 28 5.54 0.56 -28.19
C GLN A 28 6.13 1.53 -27.17
N GLN A 29 6.87 2.54 -27.64
CA GLN A 29 7.44 3.56 -26.77
C GLN A 29 6.38 4.41 -26.06
N GLN A 30 5.30 4.77 -26.77
CA GLN A 30 4.14 5.43 -26.15
C GLN A 30 3.48 4.55 -25.07
N ARG A 31 3.30 3.25 -25.33
CA ARG A 31 2.77 2.32 -24.33
C ARG A 31 3.68 2.18 -23.12
N LEU A 32 5.00 2.17 -23.32
CA LEU A 32 5.98 2.11 -22.25
C LEU A 32 5.89 3.36 -21.37
N ASN A 33 5.84 4.55 -21.97
CA ASN A 33 5.76 5.81 -21.24
C ASN A 33 4.47 5.91 -20.39
N VAL A 34 3.35 5.32 -20.84
CA VAL A 34 2.11 5.24 -20.05
C VAL A 34 2.26 4.33 -18.82
N LEU A 35 3.16 3.35 -18.89
CA LEU A 35 3.45 2.41 -17.79
C LEU A 35 4.55 2.92 -16.84
N GLU A 36 5.19 4.04 -17.16
CA GLU A 36 6.25 4.63 -16.35
C GLU A 36 5.65 5.24 -15.09
N LEU A 37 5.82 4.55 -13.96
CA LEU A 37 5.42 5.05 -12.65
C LEU A 37 6.38 6.18 -12.24
N THR A 38 5.83 7.37 -12.00
CA THR A 38 6.57 8.49 -11.41
C THR A 38 7.05 8.16 -9.99
N SER A 39 8.04 8.91 -9.53
CA SER A 39 8.60 8.78 -8.18
C SER A 39 7.54 8.85 -7.07
N ASP A 40 6.53 9.69 -7.24
CA ASP A 40 5.43 9.85 -6.29
C ASP A 40 4.58 8.57 -6.19
N TYR A 41 4.31 7.91 -7.31
CA TYR A 41 3.57 6.64 -7.28
C TYR A 41 4.36 5.52 -6.60
N TRP A 42 5.69 5.48 -6.76
CA TRP A 42 6.53 4.53 -6.03
C TRP A 42 6.51 4.78 -4.53
N TYR A 43 6.53 6.05 -4.11
CA TYR A 43 6.38 6.42 -2.71
C TYR A 43 5.02 5.96 -2.14
N ILE A 44 3.94 6.18 -2.88
CA ILE A 44 2.60 5.71 -2.50
C ILE A 44 2.55 4.18 -2.38
N ILE A 45 3.15 3.44 -3.31
CA ILE A 45 3.23 1.97 -3.25
C ILE A 45 3.95 1.50 -1.98
N GLU A 46 5.07 2.14 -1.62
CA GLU A 46 5.79 1.81 -0.38
C GLU A 46 4.97 2.08 0.87
N LEU A 47 4.25 3.21 0.90
CA LEU A 47 3.35 3.57 1.99
C LEU A 47 2.21 2.54 2.13
N LEU A 48 1.56 2.19 1.02
CA LEU A 48 0.51 1.19 0.98
C LEU A 48 1.00 -0.19 1.46
N ILE A 49 2.20 -0.61 1.06
CA ILE A 49 2.79 -1.87 1.53
C ILE A 49 2.96 -1.88 3.06
N LYS A 50 3.41 -0.76 3.65
CA LYS A 50 3.58 -0.64 5.11
C LYS A 50 2.23 -0.75 5.81
N ILE A 51 1.23 -0.01 5.34
CA ILE A 51 -0.12 0.00 5.93
C ILE A 51 -0.78 -1.37 5.81
N LEU A 52 -0.85 -1.93 4.59
CA LEU A 52 -1.54 -3.20 4.33
C LEU A 52 -0.92 -4.38 5.08
N LYS A 53 0.39 -4.34 5.37
CA LYS A 53 1.04 -5.38 6.19
C LYS A 53 0.51 -5.42 7.63
N LEU A 54 0.25 -4.27 8.24
CA LEU A 54 -0.31 -4.19 9.59
C LEU A 54 -1.72 -4.78 9.61
N PHE A 55 -2.58 -4.35 8.68
CA PHE A 55 -3.94 -4.88 8.56
C PHE A 55 -3.94 -6.38 8.24
N TYR A 56 -3.10 -6.85 7.32
CA TYR A 56 -2.98 -8.28 7.03
C TYR A 56 -2.63 -9.11 8.27
N ARG A 57 -1.69 -8.64 9.10
CA ARG A 57 -1.33 -9.33 10.35
C ARG A 57 -2.47 -9.33 11.35
N ALA A 58 -3.16 -8.20 11.51
CA ALA A 58 -4.32 -8.09 12.39
C ALA A 58 -5.47 -8.99 11.92
N THR A 59 -5.82 -8.94 10.63
CA THR A 59 -6.83 -9.82 10.05
C THR A 59 -6.44 -11.27 10.21
N LYS A 60 -5.19 -11.66 9.94
CA LYS A 60 -4.72 -13.05 10.13
C LYS A 60 -4.82 -13.50 11.59
N ALA A 61 -4.50 -12.62 12.54
CA ALA A 61 -4.62 -12.90 13.97
C ALA A 61 -6.08 -13.03 14.41
N ILE A 62 -7.00 -12.25 13.83
CA ILE A 62 -8.43 -12.24 14.17
C ILE A 62 -9.19 -13.36 13.44
N SER A 63 -8.78 -13.71 12.23
CA SER A 63 -9.39 -14.71 11.34
C SER A 63 -8.93 -16.14 11.63
N GLY A 64 -8.15 -16.36 12.69
CA GLY A 64 -7.58 -17.66 13.03
C GLY A 64 -8.63 -18.74 13.29
N SER A 65 -8.31 -19.95 12.83
CA SER A 65 -8.94 -21.24 13.13
C SER A 65 -8.88 -21.63 14.61
N ASP A 66 -7.97 -21.02 15.36
CA ASP A 66 -7.92 -21.05 16.83
C ASP A 66 -8.48 -19.74 17.34
N TYR A 67 -9.62 -19.80 18.04
CA TYR A 67 -10.36 -18.65 18.55
C TYR A 67 -9.42 -17.72 19.35
N PRO A 68 -9.08 -16.53 18.82
CA PRO A 68 -8.39 -15.54 19.61
C PRO A 68 -9.34 -15.13 20.73
N THR A 69 -8.87 -15.17 21.98
CA THR A 69 -9.66 -14.67 23.10
C THR A 69 -10.09 -13.23 22.83
N ILE A 70 -11.30 -12.86 23.26
CA ILE A 70 -11.88 -11.54 23.00
C ILE A 70 -10.93 -10.39 23.39
N GLY A 71 -10.08 -10.60 24.41
CA GLY A 71 -9.04 -9.66 24.84
C GLY A 71 -7.95 -9.42 23.80
N ILE A 72 -7.50 -10.44 23.07
CA ILE A 72 -6.49 -10.30 22.00
C ILE A 72 -7.07 -9.50 20.83
N LYS A 73 -8.35 -9.75 20.48
CA LYS A 73 -9.03 -8.98 19.43
C LYS A 73 -9.14 -7.51 19.82
N LEU A 74 -9.62 -7.21 21.04
CA LEU A 74 -9.73 -5.85 21.55
C LEU A 74 -8.38 -5.13 21.64
N PHE A 75 -7.32 -5.84 22.04
CA PHE A 75 -5.97 -5.29 22.08
C PHE A 75 -5.47 -4.87 20.69
N ILE A 76 -5.65 -5.74 19.68
CA ILE A 76 -5.26 -5.46 18.30
C ILE A 76 -6.07 -4.28 17.73
N PHE A 77 -7.38 -4.24 17.98
CA PHE A 77 -8.22 -3.12 17.53
C PHE A 77 -7.81 -1.79 18.15
N ARG A 78 -7.60 -1.74 19.47
CA ARG A 78 -7.12 -0.51 20.13
C ARG A 78 -5.77 -0.05 19.62
N HIS A 79 -4.88 -0.98 19.25
CA HIS A 79 -3.58 -0.63 18.71
C HIS A 79 -3.69 -0.06 17.30
N LEU A 80 -4.52 -0.68 16.43
CA LEU A 80 -4.81 -0.14 15.10
C LEU A 80 -5.51 1.22 15.16
N GLU A 81 -6.47 1.41 16.06
CA GLU A 81 -7.18 2.68 16.26
C GLU A 81 -6.22 3.77 16.74
N LYS A 82 -5.34 3.46 17.68
CA LYS A 82 -4.30 4.40 18.12
C LYS A 82 -3.31 4.74 17.01
N ASP A 83 -2.91 3.78 16.20
CA ASP A 83 -1.88 4.02 15.18
C ASP A 83 -2.43 4.70 13.92
N PHE A 84 -3.74 4.57 13.64
CA PHE A 84 -4.35 5.06 12.38
C PHE A 84 -5.50 6.06 12.55
N LEU A 85 -6.23 6.07 13.67
CA LEU A 85 -7.40 6.93 13.88
C LEU A 85 -7.12 8.08 14.85
N SER A 86 -6.09 8.00 15.72
CA SER A 86 -5.79 9.08 16.67
C SER A 86 -5.20 10.35 16.02
N SER A 87 -5.02 10.38 14.70
CA SER A 87 -4.71 11.59 13.92
C SER A 87 -5.96 12.30 13.40
N ILE A 88 -7.14 11.71 13.53
CA ILE A 88 -8.43 12.32 13.22
C ILE A 88 -9.01 12.80 14.55
N SER A 89 -8.90 14.11 14.83
CA SER A 89 -9.59 14.69 15.97
C SER A 89 -11.10 14.50 15.80
N PRO A 90 -11.83 14.07 16.86
CA PRO A 90 -13.26 13.74 16.79
C PRO A 90 -14.19 14.96 16.67
N THR A 91 -13.76 16.04 16.01
CA THR A 91 -14.52 17.29 15.87
C THR A 91 -15.20 17.46 14.51
N ASP A 92 -14.93 16.59 13.53
CA ASP A 92 -15.43 16.76 12.15
C ASP A 92 -16.43 15.66 11.72
N ASP A 93 -17.06 14.95 12.65
CA ASP A 93 -18.13 13.99 12.33
C ASP A 93 -19.52 14.69 12.30
N PRO A 94 -20.12 14.95 11.13
CA PRO A 94 -21.44 15.57 11.01
C PRO A 94 -22.60 14.62 11.39
N LEU A 95 -22.32 13.37 11.77
CA LEU A 95 -23.33 12.35 12.05
C LEU A 95 -23.82 12.32 13.51
N PHE A 96 -23.23 13.13 14.40
CA PHE A 96 -23.61 13.19 15.82
C PHE A 96 -24.16 14.55 16.28
N ASN A 97 -24.37 15.50 15.34
CA ASN A 97 -25.10 16.75 15.61
C ASN A 97 -26.51 16.66 15.01
N ASN A 98 -27.38 15.87 15.66
CA ASN A 98 -28.84 16.02 15.64
C ASN A 98 -29.45 15.22 16.79
#